data_AF-A0A3D3WIG4-F1
#
_entry.id   AF-A0A3D3WIG4-F1
#
_cell.length_a   1.000
_cell.length_b   1.000
_cell.length_c   1.000
_cell.angle_alpha   90.00
_cell.angle_beta   90.00
_cell.angle_gamma   90.00
#
_symmetry.space_group_name_H-M   'P 1'
#
loop_
_entity.id
_entity.type
_entity.pdbx_description
1 polymer ?
#
loop_
_entity_poly.entity_id
_entity_poly.type
_entity_poly.pdbx_seq_one_letter_code
_entity_poly.pdbx_strand_id
1 'polypeptide(L)'
;QQVQKYERGSNRVSASRLWDISQLLDVDISYFFEDMSSSTKSNSPRQIAFSDTKIETNGQNKDPMARRETLELVRTYYSVEDAHTRKRIAEIVKVIAQTVTK
;
A
#
# COMPACT_ATOMS: atom_id res chain seq x y z
N GLN A 1 24.34 -17.72 -5.15
CA GLN A 1 23.24 -17.64 -4.14
C GLN A 1 22.52 -16.29 -4.12
N GLN A 2 23.20 -15.13 -4.22
CA GLN A 2 22.52 -13.82 -4.17
C GLN A 2 21.75 -13.47 -5.46
N VAL A 3 22.26 -13.89 -6.62
CA VAL A 3 21.59 -13.74 -7.94
C VAL A 3 20.20 -14.39 -7.95
N GLN A 4 20.09 -15.62 -7.46
CA GLN A 4 18.81 -16.33 -7.34
C GLN A 4 17.79 -15.65 -6.40
N LYS A 5 18.25 -14.81 -5.45
CA LYS A 5 17.37 -14.02 -4.57
C LYS A 5 16.86 -12.75 -5.25
N TYR A 6 17.62 -12.18 -6.20
CA TYR A 6 17.17 -11.07 -7.04
C TYR A 6 16.18 -11.54 -8.11
N GLU A 7 16.41 -12.73 -8.68
CA GLU A 7 15.45 -13.36 -9.62
C GLU A 7 14.11 -13.69 -8.95
N ARG A 8 14.14 -14.17 -7.69
CA ARG A 8 12.94 -14.48 -6.91
C ARG A 8 12.30 -13.26 -6.24
N GLY A 9 12.86 -12.05 -6.43
CA GLY A 9 12.35 -10.82 -5.82
C GLY A 9 12.40 -10.77 -4.28
N SER A 10 13.13 -11.70 -3.65
CA SER A 10 13.20 -11.80 -2.18
C SER A 10 14.12 -10.73 -1.55
N ASN A 11 15.04 -10.16 -2.35
CA ASN A 11 15.87 -9.02 -1.95
C ASN A 11 15.60 -7.82 -2.87
N ARG A 12 15.53 -6.63 -2.28
CA ARG A 12 15.45 -5.36 -3.03
C ARG A 12 16.79 -5.07 -3.71
N VAL A 13 16.75 -4.61 -4.95
CA VAL A 13 17.93 -4.14 -5.69
C VAL A 13 18.12 -2.63 -5.43
N SER A 14 19.35 -2.18 -5.19
CA SER A 14 19.63 -0.75 -5.03
C SER A 14 19.46 0.00 -6.35
N ALA A 15 19.03 1.26 -6.30
CA ALA A 15 18.81 2.08 -7.50
C ALA A 15 20.08 2.19 -8.37
N SER A 16 21.25 2.32 -7.74
CA SER A 16 22.54 2.35 -8.45
C SER A 16 22.79 1.06 -9.23
N ARG A 17 22.46 -0.10 -8.65
CA ARG A 17 22.65 -1.39 -9.33
C ARG A 17 21.65 -1.61 -10.46
N LEU A 18 20.42 -1.14 -10.29
CA LEU A 18 19.41 -1.16 -11.36
C LEU A 18 19.82 -0.28 -12.54
N TRP A 19 20.45 0.87 -12.26
CA TRP A 19 21.03 1.75 -13.28
C TRP A 19 22.20 1.10 -14.03
N ASP A 20 23.14 0.46 -13.32
CA ASP A 20 24.22 -0.31 -13.98
C ASP A 20 23.67 -1.39 -14.92
N ILE A 21 22.58 -2.05 -14.52
CA ILE A 21 21.92 -3.08 -15.32
C ILE A 21 21.25 -2.48 -16.56
N SER A 22 20.66 -1.28 -16.47
CA SER A 22 20.05 -0.61 -17.61
C SER A 22 21.11 -0.21 -18.65
N GLN A 23 22.28 0.27 -18.19
CA GLN A 23 23.42 0.58 -19.07
C GLN A 23 23.96 -0.68 -19.76
N LEU A 24 24.06 -1.81 -19.02
CA LEU A 24 24.55 -3.07 -19.57
C LEU A 24 23.61 -3.67 -20.63
N LEU A 25 22.30 -3.51 -20.44
CA LEU A 25 21.27 -4.02 -21.35
C LEU A 25 20.90 -3.03 -22.48
N ASP A 26 21.52 -1.85 -22.50
CA ASP A 26 21.24 -0.76 -23.45
C ASP A 26 19.75 -0.39 -23.52
N VAL A 27 19.11 -0.34 -22.36
CA VAL A 27 17.69 0.04 -22.21
C VAL A 27 17.52 1.20 -21.24
N ASP A 28 16.50 2.02 -21.47
CA ASP A 28 16.12 3.06 -20.54
C ASP A 28 15.72 2.47 -19.18
N ILE A 29 16.09 3.17 -18.10
CA ILE A 29 15.76 2.75 -16.73
C ILE A 29 14.24 2.58 -16.54
N SER A 30 13.44 3.31 -17.31
CA SER A 30 11.97 3.24 -17.34
C SER A 30 11.43 1.87 -17.74
N TYR A 31 12.15 1.13 -18.58
CA TYR A 31 11.75 -0.20 -19.08
C TYR A 31 11.41 -1.18 -17.94
N PHE A 32 12.17 -1.13 -16.83
CA PHE A 32 11.93 -1.99 -15.67
C PHE A 32 10.64 -1.66 -14.89
N PHE A 33 10.00 -0.52 -15.18
CA PHE A 33 8.83 -0.02 -14.48
C PHE A 33 7.54 -0.03 -15.33
N GLU A 34 7.65 -0.21 -16.65
CA GLU A 34 6.52 -0.16 -17.59
C GLU A 34 5.48 -1.23 -17.26
N ASP A 35 5.92 -2.48 -17.14
CA ASP A 35 5.09 -3.67 -16.87
C ASP A 35 4.87 -3.97 -15.38
N MET A 36 5.19 -3.02 -14.48
CA MET A 36 4.86 -3.23 -13.06
C MET A 36 3.34 -3.31 -12.89
N SER A 37 2.89 -4.41 -12.25
CA SER A 37 1.48 -4.62 -11.93
C SER A 37 0.93 -3.45 -11.10
N SER A 38 -0.38 -3.19 -11.22
CA SER A 38 -1.05 -2.12 -10.47
C SER A 38 -0.89 -2.28 -8.95
N SER A 39 -0.81 -3.52 -8.45
CA SER A 39 -0.54 -3.83 -7.04
C SER A 39 0.92 -3.55 -6.65
N THR A 40 1.89 -3.79 -7.54
CA THR A 40 3.30 -3.44 -7.31
C THR A 40 3.50 -1.91 -7.35
N LYS A 41 2.86 -1.21 -8.29
CA LYS A 41 2.90 0.27 -8.40
C LYS A 41 2.35 0.94 -7.14
N SER A 42 1.24 0.44 -6.57
CA SER A 42 0.65 0.97 -5.34
C SER A 42 1.49 0.75 -4.08
N ASN A 43 2.36 -0.26 -4.07
CA ASN A 43 3.27 -0.55 -2.96
C ASN A 43 4.64 0.12 -3.12
N SER A 44 4.85 0.89 -4.20
CA SER A 44 6.11 1.60 -4.41
C SER A 44 6.25 2.75 -3.40
N PRO A 45 7.42 2.92 -2.77
CA PRO A 45 7.66 4.03 -1.83
C PRO A 45 7.42 5.40 -2.46
N ARG A 46 7.56 5.52 -3.80
CA ARG A 46 7.23 6.73 -4.55
C ARG A 46 5.73 7.00 -4.59
N GLN A 47 4.87 5.99 -4.74
CA GLN A 47 3.43 6.22 -4.66
C GLN A 47 2.98 6.53 -3.22
N ILE A 48 3.64 5.95 -2.21
CA ILE A 48 3.35 6.16 -0.78
C ILE A 48 3.79 7.54 -0.30
N ALA A 49 4.92 8.05 -0.81
CA ALA A 49 5.46 9.37 -0.43
C ALA A 49 4.86 10.55 -1.22
N PHE A 50 4.32 10.31 -2.42
CA PHE A 50 3.66 11.34 -3.24
C PHE A 50 2.12 11.34 -3.10
N SER A 51 1.54 10.43 -2.31
CA SER A 51 0.09 10.35 -2.06
C SER A 51 -0.43 11.31 -0.99
N ASP A 52 0.14 12.51 -0.90
CA ASP A 52 -0.52 13.66 -0.26
C ASP A 52 -1.34 14.48 -1.27
N THR A 53 -1.30 14.15 -2.57
CA THR A 53 -2.12 14.85 -3.56
C THR A 53 -2.59 13.92 -4.67
N LYS A 54 -3.89 13.58 -4.58
CA LYS A 54 -4.78 13.13 -5.67
C LYS A 54 -4.35 11.89 -6.45
N ILE A 55 -4.92 10.74 -6.07
CA ILE A 55 -5.44 9.79 -7.05
C ILE A 55 -6.88 9.47 -6.66
N GLU A 56 -7.77 10.37 -7.09
CA GLU A 56 -9.08 9.98 -7.56
C GLU A 56 -8.88 9.13 -8.82
N THR A 57 -8.74 7.81 -8.67
CA THR A 57 -9.01 6.88 -9.78
C THR A 57 -10.41 6.35 -9.59
N ASN A 58 -11.30 6.97 -10.36
CA ASN A 58 -12.60 6.50 -10.74
C ASN A 58 -12.60 4.96 -10.94
N GLY A 59 -13.27 4.26 -10.04
CA GLY A 59 -13.29 2.80 -9.98
C GLY A 59 -14.32 2.37 -8.94
N GLN A 60 -15.59 2.51 -9.30
CA GLN A 60 -16.82 2.24 -8.54
C GLN A 60 -16.99 0.78 -8.06
N ASN A 61 -15.92 0.03 -7.79
CA ASN A 61 -16.01 -1.32 -7.23
C ASN A 61 -14.73 -1.79 -6.52
N LYS A 62 -14.04 -0.91 -5.80
CA LYS A 62 -13.13 -1.37 -4.74
C LYS A 62 -13.97 -1.65 -3.50
N ASP A 63 -13.96 -2.92 -3.09
CA ASP A 63 -14.44 -3.39 -1.79
C ASP A 63 -14.27 -2.27 -0.74
N PRO A 64 -15.33 -1.83 -0.04
CA PRO A 64 -15.20 -0.78 0.98
C PRO A 64 -14.13 -1.12 2.02
N MET A 65 -13.79 -2.41 2.21
CA MET A 65 -12.69 -2.88 3.07
C MET A 65 -11.29 -2.59 2.51
N ALA A 66 -11.14 -2.36 1.21
CA ALA A 66 -9.87 -2.02 0.55
C ALA A 66 -9.53 -0.53 0.62
N ARG A 67 -10.39 0.29 1.25
CA ARG A 67 -10.09 1.71 1.51
C ARG A 67 -9.00 1.80 2.57
N ARG A 68 -8.00 2.65 2.33
CA ARG A 68 -6.86 2.86 3.23
C ARG A 68 -7.30 3.21 4.65
N GLU A 69 -8.29 4.08 4.75
CA GLU A 69 -8.92 4.49 6.01
C GLU A 69 -9.49 3.29 6.80
N THR A 70 -10.15 2.35 6.11
CA THR A 70 -10.72 1.16 6.74
C THR A 70 -9.65 0.21 7.25
N LEU A 71 -8.57 0.00 6.49
CA LEU A 71 -7.45 -0.83 6.92
C LEU A 71 -6.68 -0.21 8.10
N GLU A 72 -6.53 1.11 8.11
CA GLU A 72 -5.89 1.84 9.21
C GLU A 72 -6.72 1.77 10.49
N LEU A 73 -8.05 1.90 10.38
CA LEU A 73 -8.98 1.73 11.48
C LEU A 73 -8.91 0.31 12.06
N VAL A 74 -8.91 -0.72 11.20
CA VAL A 74 -8.82 -2.12 11.64
C VAL A 74 -7.48 -2.40 12.34
N ARG A 75 -6.36 -1.92 11.79
CA ARG A 75 -5.04 -2.09 12.41
C ARG A 75 -4.96 -1.43 13.78
N THR A 76 -5.43 -0.18 13.88
CA THR A 76 -5.45 0.57 15.15
C THR A 76 -6.40 -0.06 16.17
N TYR A 77 -7.51 -0.63 15.72
CA TYR A 77 -8.44 -1.35 16.59
C TYR A 77 -7.82 -2.59 17.22
N TYR A 78 -7.04 -3.36 16.44
CA TYR A 78 -6.34 -4.55 16.94
C TYR A 78 -5.09 -4.25 17.76
N SER A 79 -4.47 -3.06 17.63
CA SER A 79 -3.36 -2.65 18.50
C SER A 79 -3.79 -2.30 19.93
N VAL A 80 -5.09 -2.13 20.18
CA VAL A 80 -5.61 -1.93 21.55
C VAL A 80 -5.64 -3.27 22.28
N GLU A 81 -4.69 -3.47 23.20
CA GLU A 81 -4.54 -4.71 23.97
C GLU A 81 -5.70 -4.97 24.93
N ASP A 82 -6.27 -3.92 25.53
CA ASP A 82 -7.38 -4.03 26.47
C ASP A 82 -8.73 -4.31 25.77
N ALA A 83 -9.31 -5.46 26.10
CA ALA A 83 -10.60 -5.90 25.56
C ALA A 83 -11.76 -4.98 25.99
N HIS A 84 -11.69 -4.36 27.16
CA HIS A 84 -12.76 -3.49 27.65
C HIS A 84 -12.79 -2.16 26.87
N THR A 85 -11.62 -1.55 26.66
CA THR A 85 -11.44 -0.35 25.83
C THR A 85 -11.87 -0.61 24.38
N ARG A 86 -11.50 -1.76 23.82
CA ARG A 86 -11.88 -2.16 22.46
C ARG A 86 -13.39 -2.25 22.25
N LYS A 87 -14.13 -2.78 23.24
CA LYS A 87 -15.61 -2.81 23.22
C LYS A 87 -16.21 -1.40 23.22
N ARG A 88 -15.69 -0.52 24.08
CA ARG A 88 -16.14 0.88 24.16
C ARG A 88 -15.94 1.64 22.86
N ILE A 89 -14.80 1.46 22.19
CA ILE A 89 -14.53 2.07 20.88
C ILE A 89 -15.57 1.59 19.85
N ALA A 90 -15.87 0.30 19.81
CA ALA A 90 -16.88 -0.24 18.89
C ALA A 90 -18.28 0.33 19.17
N GLU A 91 -18.66 0.49 20.44
CA GLU A 91 -19.93 1.11 20.82
C GLU A 91 -20.01 2.58 20.38
N ILE A 92 -18.93 3.36 20.57
CA ILE A 92 -18.87 4.76 20.13
C ILE A 92 -19.04 4.87 18.61
N VAL A 93 -18.29 4.08 17.84
CA VAL A 93 -18.38 4.07 16.37
C VAL A 93 -19.81 3.71 15.93
N LYS A 94 -20.46 2.76 16.61
CA LYS A 94 -21.85 2.38 16.35
C LYS A 94 -22.83 3.53 16.62
N VAL A 95 -22.68 4.24 17.73
CA VAL A 95 -23.55 5.38 18.09
C VAL A 95 -23.38 6.53 17.10
N ILE A 96 -22.14 6.85 16.73
CA ILE A 96 -21.86 7.90 15.73
C ILE A 96 -22.47 7.52 14.38
N ALA A 97 -22.30 6.28 13.91
CA ALA A 97 -22.89 5.82 12.66
C ALA A 97 -24.43 5.93 12.67
N GLN A 98 -25.07 5.57 13.78
CA GLN A 98 -26.52 5.70 13.96
C GLN A 98 -27.00 7.16 13.99
N THR A 99 -26.18 8.08 14.51
CA THR A 99 -26.50 9.51 14.61
C THR A 99 -26.34 10.21 13.26
N VAL A 100 -25.29 9.88 12.51
CA VAL A 100 -25.01 10.49 11.20
C VAL A 100 -25.95 9.99 10.10
N THR A 101 -26.59 8.83 10.29
CA THR A 101 -27.53 8.24 9.30
C THR A 101 -28.98 8.74 9.50
N LYS A 102 -29.25 9.53 10.55
CA LYS A 102 -30.56 10.15 10.83
C LYS A 102 -30.59 11.61 10.40
#